data_AF-A0A8J4BJY8-F1
#
_entry.id   AF-A0A8J4BJY8-F1
#
_cell.length_a   1.000
_cell.length_b   1.000
_cell.length_c   1.000
_cell.angle_alpha   90.00
_cell.angle_beta   90.00
_cell.angle_gamma   90.00
#
_symmetry.space_group_name_H-M   'P 1'
#
loop_
_entity.id
_entity.type
_entity.pdbx_description
1 polymer ?
#
loop_
_entity_poly.entity_id
_entity_poly.type
_entity_poly.pdbx_seq_one_letter_code
_entity_poly.pdbx_strand_id
1 'polypeptide(L)'
;MQARRTSSCRALLGVTRPSTLLLPVPFSLPLLPLHLFLLLLLVVSLATFSHEACAAVTPGTHPSVAPASSSRAIHSLNRRASALPPKRANLTACPNLRIAIFNGVPYHYEVLAGLAHLFRRYRHRTDVYVHRYTQRDAGEGSWDVLRRFRIKYRLLTRTRLEALARDKPFYDVVILVSPEYELPDLENLLQNIRRHLTVAIVHNSDFEDMQHLIRVAEGGGSSMRLVTLSPHTAASLAARVGRNVEWALPVYPFKPDVDCLNTSSTMYSLQTCLRGFSIQGRFSSQRRNYSTLWQQLASRRTDLTAGLTDARFHINMLGKGAEQRLRLPGELQPLVRLHRRLPFRDFYNKLHHSFAIVPLFGSSRYLTHKFSSSIISSLISGTPLIASRGVLAAYGMLDERSVFVQEKGDRELDVMLRVIMMAKRDLLAVREGVLEARRKANDRATVFYAELLTESCRAAASRKGTGSTMAEAAV
;
A
#
# COMPACT_ATOMS: atom_id res chain seq x y z
N MET A 1 -13.01 27.94 -69.26
CA MET A 1 -13.13 27.66 -67.80
C MET A 1 -11.84 28.18 -67.14
N GLN A 2 -11.82 29.44 -66.70
CA GLN A 2 -12.01 29.89 -65.29
C GLN A 2 -11.00 29.29 -64.29
N ALA A 3 -10.35 30.01 -63.37
CA ALA A 3 -9.96 31.42 -63.21
C ALA A 3 -9.08 31.52 -61.93
N ARG A 4 -8.06 32.39 -62.02
CA ARG A 4 -7.31 33.19 -61.00
C ARG A 4 -7.70 33.21 -59.51
N ARG A 5 -6.68 33.41 -58.66
CA ARG A 5 -6.48 34.47 -57.61
C ARG A 5 -5.06 34.29 -57.00
N THR A 6 -4.06 35.19 -56.98
CA THR A 6 -3.81 36.63 -56.69
C THR A 6 -3.74 37.05 -55.21
N SER A 7 -2.57 37.62 -54.84
CA SER A 7 -2.27 38.73 -53.88
C SER A 7 -2.56 38.49 -52.37
N SER A 8 -1.83 39.04 -51.39
CA SER A 8 -1.27 40.40 -51.31
C SER A 8 -0.20 40.55 -50.19
N CYS A 9 0.58 41.63 -50.32
CA CYS A 9 1.58 42.17 -49.40
C CYS A 9 1.17 43.62 -49.03
N ARG A 10 1.78 44.22 -47.97
CA ARG A 10 1.62 45.57 -47.35
C ARG A 10 0.70 45.65 -46.13
N ALA A 11 1.16 46.02 -44.92
CA ALA A 11 1.87 47.22 -44.41
C ALA A 11 0.90 48.30 -43.87
N LEU A 12 1.08 48.69 -42.60
CA LEU A 12 0.64 49.93 -41.93
C LEU A 12 1.45 50.02 -40.61
N LEU A 13 2.48 50.86 -40.54
CA LEU A 13 2.51 52.23 -39.98
C LEU A 13 2.17 52.32 -38.49
N GLY A 14 3.14 52.85 -37.74
CA GLY A 14 3.12 52.94 -36.28
C GLY A 14 2.35 54.11 -35.69
N VAL A 15 2.17 54.06 -34.36
CA VAL A 15 1.87 55.19 -33.47
C VAL A 15 2.52 54.92 -32.11
N THR A 16 2.91 56.00 -31.46
CA THR A 16 3.77 56.23 -30.30
C THR A 16 3.19 55.95 -28.90
N ARG A 17 4.09 55.55 -27.97
CA ARG A 17 4.15 55.84 -26.49
C ARG A 17 3.00 55.31 -25.59
N PRO A 18 3.18 55.16 -24.25
CA PRO A 18 4.21 55.74 -23.39
C PRO A 18 4.95 54.78 -22.43
N SER A 19 6.06 55.32 -21.93
CA SER A 19 6.83 54.85 -20.79
C SER A 19 6.01 54.90 -19.50
N THR A 20 5.97 53.80 -18.75
CA THR A 20 5.50 53.79 -17.37
C THR A 20 6.67 53.40 -16.47
N LEU A 21 7.11 54.38 -15.69
CA LEU A 21 7.97 54.20 -14.53
C LEU A 21 7.30 53.24 -13.54
N LEU A 22 8.00 52.18 -13.17
CA LEU A 22 7.71 51.41 -11.96
C LEU A 22 8.80 51.69 -10.93
N LEU A 23 8.40 52.40 -9.89
CA LEU A 23 9.14 52.62 -8.65
C LEU A 23 9.35 51.28 -7.93
N PRO A 24 10.50 51.06 -7.27
CA PRO A 24 10.67 49.94 -6.36
C PRO A 24 9.98 50.26 -5.01
N VAL A 25 9.10 49.37 -4.57
CA VAL A 25 8.54 49.35 -3.21
C VAL A 25 9.54 48.62 -2.29
N PRO A 26 10.03 49.23 -1.20
CA PRO A 26 10.86 48.52 -0.24
C PRO A 26 9.97 47.74 0.72
N PHE A 27 10.06 46.40 0.69
CA PHE A 27 9.56 45.54 1.76
C PHE A 27 10.67 45.40 2.81
N SER A 28 10.58 46.21 3.87
CA SER A 28 11.35 46.03 5.10
C SER A 28 10.63 45.02 6.00
N LEU A 29 11.19 43.81 6.12
CA LEU A 29 10.82 42.85 7.16
C LEU A 29 11.67 43.12 8.40
N PRO A 30 11.10 43.17 9.62
CA PRO A 30 11.87 43.37 10.84
C PRO A 30 12.69 42.11 11.16
N LEU A 31 14.00 42.31 11.32
CA LEU A 31 14.95 41.37 11.91
C LEU A 31 14.56 41.11 13.38
N LEU A 32 14.13 39.90 13.69
CA LEU A 32 14.09 39.39 15.06
C LEU A 32 15.52 39.01 15.50
N PRO A 33 15.93 39.35 16.74
CA PRO A 33 17.31 39.17 17.18
C PRO A 33 17.66 37.70 17.40
N LEU A 34 18.77 37.28 16.78
CA LEU A 34 19.35 35.93 16.77
C LEU A 34 19.82 35.41 18.15
N HIS A 35 19.58 36.16 19.23
CA HIS A 35 20.09 35.83 20.57
C HIS A 35 19.13 35.02 21.45
N LEU A 36 17.85 34.87 21.06
CA LEU A 36 16.89 34.06 21.83
C LEU A 36 16.87 32.57 21.43
N PHE A 37 17.48 32.20 20.30
CA PHE A 37 17.47 30.82 19.79
C PHE A 37 18.64 29.96 20.29
N LEU A 38 19.72 30.59 20.79
CA LEU A 38 20.89 29.87 21.32
C LEU A 38 20.73 29.44 22.79
N LEU A 39 19.86 30.10 23.57
CA LEU A 39 19.63 29.76 24.98
C LEU A 39 18.69 28.56 25.15
N LEU A 40 17.79 28.30 24.20
CA LEU A 40 16.84 27.18 24.26
C LEU A 40 17.48 25.82 23.91
N LEU A 41 18.64 25.84 23.23
CA LEU A 41 19.40 24.64 22.87
C LEU A 41 20.37 24.19 23.98
N LEU A 42 20.70 25.05 24.95
CA LEU A 42 21.59 24.68 26.06
C LEU A 42 20.85 24.06 27.26
N VAL A 43 19.55 24.32 27.42
CA VAL A 43 18.74 23.83 28.55
C VAL A 43 18.17 22.42 28.32
N VAL A 44 18.25 21.88 27.10
CA VAL A 44 17.74 20.52 26.78
C VAL A 44 18.85 19.45 26.85
N SER A 45 20.12 19.82 27.10
CA SER A 45 21.24 18.88 27.20
C SER A 45 21.65 18.49 28.63
N LEU A 46 20.90 18.90 29.66
CA LEU A 46 21.15 18.53 31.06
C LEU A 46 19.87 18.05 31.74
N ALA A 47 19.32 16.91 31.27
CA ALA A 47 18.42 16.09 32.08
C ALA A 47 18.45 14.63 31.60
N THR A 48 18.63 13.72 32.56
CA THR A 48 18.48 12.25 32.50
C THR A 48 19.59 11.44 31.81
N PHE A 49 20.73 11.31 32.50
CA PHE A 49 21.45 10.05 32.59
C PHE A 49 21.24 9.49 34.00
N SER A 50 20.38 8.48 34.13
CA SER A 50 20.29 7.65 35.33
C SER A 50 20.69 6.24 34.93
N HIS A 51 21.79 5.78 35.53
CA HIS A 51 22.31 4.42 35.44
C HIS A 51 21.27 3.42 35.96
N GLU A 52 20.84 2.48 35.12
CA GLU A 52 20.34 1.19 35.60
C GLU A 52 21.47 0.16 35.51
N ALA A 53 21.80 -0.39 36.68
CA ALA A 53 22.79 -1.42 36.87
C ALA A 53 22.32 -2.75 36.27
N CYS A 54 23.17 -3.37 35.45
CA CYS A 54 23.02 -4.76 35.04
C CYS A 54 23.24 -5.68 36.25
N ALA A 55 22.17 -6.32 36.72
CA ALA A 55 22.29 -7.49 37.58
C ALA A 55 22.73 -8.70 36.74
N ALA A 56 23.83 -9.31 37.15
CA ALA A 56 24.38 -10.52 36.57
C ALA A 56 23.42 -11.71 36.78
N VAL A 57 23.05 -12.38 35.68
CA VAL A 57 22.38 -13.67 35.72
C VAL A 57 23.45 -14.75 35.52
N THR A 58 23.59 -15.60 36.53
CA THR A 58 24.46 -16.79 36.54
C THR A 58 24.07 -17.81 35.46
N PRO A 59 25.04 -18.46 34.78
CA PRO A 59 24.76 -19.45 33.75
C PRO A 59 24.38 -20.78 34.38
N GLY A 60 23.10 -21.17 34.23
CA GLY A 60 22.63 -22.53 34.47
C GLY A 60 23.06 -23.46 33.34
N THR A 61 23.74 -24.53 33.72
CA THR A 61 24.13 -25.67 32.89
C THR A 61 22.90 -26.40 32.34
N HIS A 62 22.73 -26.39 31.01
CA HIS A 62 21.76 -27.27 30.34
C HIS A 62 22.49 -28.39 29.57
N PRO A 63 21.94 -29.62 29.60
CA PRO A 63 22.57 -30.79 29.02
C PRO A 63 22.52 -30.78 27.50
N SER A 64 23.60 -31.29 26.93
CA SER A 64 23.80 -31.60 25.51
C SER A 64 22.68 -32.48 24.96
N VAL A 65 21.97 -32.00 23.94
CA VAL A 65 21.04 -32.80 23.13
C VAL A 65 21.60 -32.84 21.71
N ALA A 66 21.89 -34.06 21.25
CA ALA A 66 22.44 -34.37 19.93
C ALA A 66 21.51 -33.97 18.77
N PRO A 67 22.04 -33.70 17.56
CA PRO A 67 21.25 -33.23 16.44
C PRO A 67 20.54 -34.41 15.75
N ALA A 68 19.20 -34.43 15.82
CA ALA A 68 18.38 -35.34 15.04
C ALA A 68 18.18 -34.81 13.60
N SER A 69 18.87 -35.45 12.67
CA SER A 69 18.70 -35.30 11.22
C SER A 69 17.47 -36.08 10.74
N SER A 70 16.30 -35.44 10.56
CA SER A 70 15.17 -36.05 9.82
C SER A 70 14.06 -35.08 9.37
N SER A 71 14.38 -33.88 8.87
CA SER A 71 13.35 -32.92 8.37
C SER A 71 13.05 -33.01 6.86
N ARG A 72 12.84 -34.23 6.31
CA ARG A 72 12.50 -34.39 4.87
C ARG A 72 11.20 -35.14 4.55
N ALA A 73 10.47 -35.69 5.53
CA ALA A 73 9.31 -36.55 5.23
C ALA A 73 7.91 -35.93 5.49
N ILE A 74 7.79 -34.74 6.08
CA ILE A 74 6.47 -34.17 6.46
C ILE A 74 5.86 -33.25 5.37
N HIS A 75 6.58 -32.94 4.29
CA HIS A 75 6.11 -31.94 3.32
C HIS A 75 5.21 -32.44 2.17
N SER A 76 4.90 -33.74 2.06
CA SER A 76 4.11 -34.25 0.92
C SER A 76 2.60 -34.42 1.18
N LEU A 77 2.13 -34.40 2.42
CA LEU A 77 0.74 -34.77 2.74
C LEU A 77 -0.27 -33.59 2.85
N ASN A 78 0.18 -32.33 2.81
CA ASN A 78 -0.71 -31.17 2.94
C ASN A 78 -1.20 -30.55 1.62
N ARG A 79 -1.06 -31.25 0.49
CA ARG A 79 -1.30 -30.68 -0.86
C ARG A 79 -2.67 -30.97 -1.48
N ARG A 80 -3.64 -31.56 -0.76
CA ARG A 80 -4.92 -32.00 -1.36
C ARG A 80 -6.20 -31.80 -0.54
N ALA A 81 -6.23 -30.94 0.46
CA ALA A 81 -7.50 -30.35 0.84
C ALA A 81 -7.87 -29.34 -0.25
N SER A 82 -8.64 -29.80 -1.25
CA SER A 82 -9.26 -28.95 -2.26
C SER A 82 -10.24 -28.03 -1.54
N ALA A 83 -9.72 -26.92 -0.99
CA ALA A 83 -10.52 -25.93 -0.31
C ALA A 83 -11.54 -25.41 -1.32
N LEU A 84 -12.81 -25.70 -1.08
CA LEU A 84 -13.90 -25.14 -1.87
C LEU A 84 -13.66 -23.64 -1.99
N PRO A 85 -13.85 -23.06 -3.19
CA PRO A 85 -13.61 -21.63 -3.37
C PRO A 85 -14.44 -20.86 -2.33
N PRO A 86 -13.88 -19.80 -1.71
CA PRO A 86 -14.54 -19.09 -0.62
C PRO A 86 -15.96 -18.68 -1.02
N LYS A 87 -16.92 -19.01 -0.16
CA LYS A 87 -18.34 -18.76 -0.40
C LYS A 87 -18.56 -17.26 -0.56
N ARG A 88 -19.14 -16.86 -1.69
CA ARG A 88 -19.42 -15.46 -2.02
C ARG A 88 -20.82 -15.08 -1.54
N ALA A 89 -21.05 -13.79 -1.30
CA ALA A 89 -22.39 -13.31 -0.96
C ALA A 89 -23.35 -13.50 -2.12
N ASN A 90 -24.49 -14.14 -1.85
CA ASN A 90 -25.64 -14.19 -2.74
C ASN A 90 -26.56 -13.01 -2.41
N LEU A 91 -26.73 -12.09 -3.35
CA LEU A 91 -27.49 -10.84 -3.18
C LEU A 91 -28.83 -10.85 -3.94
N THR A 92 -29.34 -12.03 -4.30
CA THR A 92 -30.63 -12.17 -5.00
C THR A 92 -31.80 -11.66 -4.15
N ALA A 93 -31.78 -11.90 -2.83
CA ALA A 93 -32.82 -11.46 -1.90
C ALA A 93 -32.86 -9.92 -1.69
N CYS A 94 -31.83 -9.19 -2.12
CA CYS A 94 -31.72 -7.76 -1.95
C CYS A 94 -31.28 -7.09 -3.28
N PRO A 95 -32.10 -7.11 -4.34
CA PRO A 95 -31.71 -6.65 -5.68
C PRO A 95 -31.23 -5.18 -5.71
N ASN A 96 -31.68 -4.38 -4.74
CA ASN A 96 -31.38 -2.95 -4.65
C ASN A 96 -30.21 -2.64 -3.71
N LEU A 97 -29.49 -3.64 -3.18
CA LEU A 97 -28.34 -3.38 -2.31
C LEU A 97 -27.28 -2.55 -3.05
N ARG A 98 -26.84 -1.44 -2.46
CA ARG A 98 -25.83 -0.52 -3.01
C ARG A 98 -24.58 -0.44 -2.15
N ILE A 99 -23.43 -0.39 -2.82
CA ILE A 99 -22.10 -0.33 -2.21
C ILE A 99 -21.40 0.94 -2.70
N ALA A 100 -20.78 1.68 -1.81
CA ALA A 100 -19.83 2.74 -2.15
C ALA A 100 -18.43 2.39 -1.63
N ILE A 101 -17.41 2.67 -2.42
CA ILE A 101 -16.00 2.60 -1.99
C ILE A 101 -15.39 3.98 -2.18
N PHE A 102 -14.81 4.56 -1.13
CA PHE A 102 -14.17 5.87 -1.15
C PHE A 102 -12.67 5.73 -0.92
N ASN A 103 -11.88 6.22 -1.87
CA ASN A 103 -10.44 6.39 -1.76
C ASN A 103 -10.08 7.81 -2.18
N GLY A 104 -10.17 8.74 -1.24
CA GLY A 104 -9.89 10.15 -1.50
C GLY A 104 -8.39 10.41 -1.70
N VAL A 105 -7.50 9.58 -1.17
CA VAL A 105 -6.06 9.81 -1.24
C VAL A 105 -5.50 9.52 -2.64
N PRO A 106 -4.55 10.32 -3.17
CA PRO A 106 -3.85 10.04 -4.42
C PRO A 106 -2.72 8.99 -4.27
N TYR A 107 -2.85 8.13 -3.28
CA TYR A 107 -1.95 7.03 -2.95
C TYR A 107 -2.80 5.89 -2.35
N HIS A 108 -2.24 4.70 -2.14
CA HIS A 108 -2.99 3.49 -1.73
C HIS A 108 -3.91 2.88 -2.82
N TYR A 109 -3.62 3.16 -4.09
CA TYR A 109 -4.29 2.53 -5.22
C TYR A 109 -4.11 1.00 -5.24
N GLU A 110 -3.09 0.47 -4.59
CA GLU A 110 -2.89 -0.97 -4.39
C GLU A 110 -4.01 -1.62 -3.57
N VAL A 111 -4.50 -0.94 -2.54
CA VAL A 111 -5.64 -1.39 -1.72
C VAL A 111 -6.93 -1.28 -2.52
N LEU A 112 -7.12 -0.15 -3.21
CA LEU A 112 -8.29 0.05 -4.06
C LEU A 112 -8.36 -0.96 -5.22
N ALA A 113 -7.22 -1.29 -5.85
CA ALA A 113 -7.17 -2.30 -6.91
C ALA A 113 -7.52 -3.70 -6.39
N GLY A 114 -7.11 -4.03 -5.15
CA GLY A 114 -7.53 -5.24 -4.47
C GLY A 114 -9.04 -5.28 -4.23
N LEU A 115 -9.61 -4.20 -3.70
CA LEU A 115 -11.07 -4.08 -3.51
C LEU A 115 -11.82 -4.17 -4.85
N ALA A 116 -11.38 -3.45 -5.88
CA ALA A 116 -12.00 -3.50 -7.19
C ALA A 116 -11.95 -4.92 -7.80
N HIS A 117 -10.86 -5.66 -7.57
CA HIS A 117 -10.77 -7.07 -7.98
C HIS A 117 -11.82 -7.94 -7.27
N LEU A 118 -12.03 -7.75 -5.97
CA LEU A 118 -13.01 -8.47 -5.17
C LEU A 118 -14.44 -8.12 -5.59
N PHE A 119 -14.74 -6.81 -5.70
CA PHE A 119 -16.07 -6.28 -5.97
C PHE A 119 -16.47 -6.30 -7.46
N ARG A 120 -15.61 -6.73 -8.39
CA ARG A 120 -15.94 -6.79 -9.84
C ARG A 120 -17.21 -7.57 -10.18
N ARG A 121 -17.62 -8.52 -9.33
CA ARG A 121 -18.87 -9.29 -9.48
C ARG A 121 -20.11 -8.50 -9.10
N TYR A 122 -19.94 -7.53 -8.21
CA TYR A 122 -20.97 -6.62 -7.74
C TYR A 122 -20.90 -5.25 -8.45
N ARG A 123 -20.15 -5.14 -9.55
CA ARG A 123 -19.86 -3.87 -10.25
C ARG A 123 -21.08 -3.00 -10.58
N HIS A 124 -22.24 -3.61 -10.85
CA HIS A 124 -23.49 -2.90 -11.16
C HIS A 124 -24.14 -2.27 -9.92
N ARG A 125 -23.69 -2.66 -8.72
CA ARG A 125 -24.16 -2.21 -7.41
C ARG A 125 -23.11 -1.36 -6.69
N THR A 126 -21.91 -1.24 -7.26
CA THR A 126 -20.77 -0.57 -6.64
C THR A 126 -20.46 0.75 -7.34
N ASP A 127 -20.57 1.86 -6.61
CA ASP A 127 -19.99 3.14 -6.97
C ASP A 127 -18.60 3.26 -6.31
N VAL A 128 -17.57 3.67 -7.06
CA VAL A 128 -16.23 3.91 -6.52
C VAL A 128 -15.88 5.37 -6.68
N TYR A 129 -15.57 6.04 -5.59
CA TYR A 129 -15.19 7.44 -5.55
C TYR A 129 -13.69 7.54 -5.32
N VAL A 130 -13.01 8.25 -6.21
CA VAL A 130 -11.55 8.36 -6.20
C VAL A 130 -11.10 9.81 -6.24
N HIS A 131 -9.88 10.08 -5.76
CA HIS A 131 -9.28 11.40 -5.85
C HIS A 131 -9.33 11.99 -7.26
N ARG A 132 -9.48 13.32 -7.37
CA ARG A 132 -9.51 14.04 -8.65
C ARG A 132 -8.26 13.87 -9.53
N TYR A 133 -7.12 13.50 -8.94
CA TYR A 133 -5.87 13.28 -9.68
C TYR A 133 -5.68 11.85 -10.19
N THR A 134 -6.60 10.93 -9.87
CA THR A 134 -6.51 9.52 -10.27
C THR A 134 -6.41 9.33 -11.78
N GLN A 135 -7.12 10.17 -12.55
CA GLN A 135 -7.14 10.11 -14.03
C GLN A 135 -6.04 10.93 -14.71
N ARG A 136 -5.20 11.64 -13.95
CA ARG A 136 -4.10 12.42 -14.50
C ARG A 136 -2.80 11.61 -14.44
N ASP A 137 -1.75 12.10 -15.09
CA ASP A 137 -0.39 11.51 -15.00
C ASP A 137 0.09 11.40 -13.54
N ALA A 138 -0.42 12.27 -12.67
CA ALA A 138 -0.20 12.22 -11.23
C ALA A 138 -0.70 10.93 -10.55
N GLY A 139 -1.64 10.22 -11.17
CA GLY A 139 -2.14 8.93 -10.73
C GLY A 139 -1.21 7.75 -11.07
N GLU A 140 -0.06 7.99 -11.72
CA GLU A 140 0.97 6.98 -11.98
C GLU A 140 0.38 5.72 -12.63
N GLY A 141 -0.46 5.87 -13.65
CA GLY A 141 -1.09 4.76 -14.37
C GLY A 141 -2.12 3.94 -13.56
N SER A 142 -2.49 4.35 -12.35
CA SER A 142 -3.49 3.63 -11.52
C SER A 142 -4.84 3.51 -12.23
N TRP A 143 -5.25 4.54 -12.98
CA TRP A 143 -6.48 4.52 -13.76
C TRP A 143 -6.54 3.38 -14.78
N ASP A 144 -5.41 3.03 -15.41
CA ASP A 144 -5.35 1.94 -16.39
C ASP A 144 -5.61 0.56 -15.79
N VAL A 145 -5.33 0.40 -14.49
CA VAL A 145 -5.66 -0.81 -13.76
C VAL A 145 -7.11 -0.77 -13.30
N LEU A 146 -7.55 0.34 -12.71
CA LEU A 146 -8.90 0.48 -12.16
C LEU A 146 -9.98 0.33 -13.23
N ARG A 147 -9.83 0.98 -14.40
CA ARG A 147 -10.86 0.94 -15.47
C ARG A 147 -11.15 -0.47 -16.00
N ARG A 148 -10.21 -1.42 -15.84
CA ARG A 148 -10.38 -2.82 -16.30
C ARG A 148 -11.46 -3.57 -15.53
N PHE A 149 -11.81 -3.15 -14.32
CA PHE A 149 -12.83 -3.81 -13.51
C PHE A 149 -14.27 -3.50 -13.94
N ARG A 150 -14.46 -2.51 -14.85
CA ARG A 150 -15.78 -2.07 -15.34
C ARG A 150 -16.74 -1.68 -14.20
N ILE A 151 -16.20 -1.19 -13.08
CA ILE A 151 -16.97 -0.60 -11.99
C ILE A 151 -17.21 0.88 -12.31
N LYS A 152 -18.30 1.46 -11.80
CA LYS A 152 -18.58 2.88 -11.98
C LYS A 152 -17.68 3.73 -11.08
N TYR A 153 -16.64 4.32 -11.67
CA TYR A 153 -15.75 5.25 -10.97
C TYR A 153 -16.23 6.70 -11.09
N ARG A 154 -16.10 7.47 -10.02
CA ARG A 154 -16.49 8.87 -9.92
C ARG A 154 -15.34 9.66 -9.30
N LEU A 155 -14.90 10.72 -9.97
CA LEU A 155 -13.92 11.62 -9.38
C LEU A 155 -14.56 12.47 -8.28
N LEU A 156 -13.88 12.60 -7.15
CA LEU A 156 -14.23 13.51 -6.07
C LEU A 156 -13.83 14.94 -6.47
N THR A 157 -14.75 15.64 -7.14
CA THR A 157 -14.65 17.06 -7.49
C THR A 157 -15.67 17.86 -6.67
N ARG A 158 -15.53 19.19 -6.62
CA ARG A 158 -16.50 20.08 -5.97
C ARG A 158 -17.92 19.86 -6.50
N THR A 159 -18.10 19.87 -7.82
CA THR A 159 -19.39 19.61 -8.47
C THR A 159 -19.96 18.24 -8.11
N ARG A 160 -19.10 17.23 -7.90
CA ARG A 160 -19.55 15.91 -7.47
C ARG A 160 -20.03 15.92 -6.01
N LEU A 161 -19.33 16.61 -5.11
CA LEU A 161 -19.76 16.78 -3.72
C LEU A 161 -21.08 17.53 -3.64
N GLU A 162 -21.25 18.61 -4.41
CA GLU A 162 -22.51 19.35 -4.53
C GLU A 162 -23.66 18.45 -5.05
N ALA A 163 -23.39 17.58 -6.02
CA ALA A 163 -24.38 16.61 -6.49
C ALA A 163 -24.75 15.59 -5.40
N LEU A 164 -23.78 15.08 -4.64
CA LEU A 164 -24.07 14.19 -3.50
C LEU A 164 -24.91 14.91 -2.43
N ALA A 165 -24.57 16.16 -2.12
CA ALA A 165 -25.29 16.99 -1.14
C ALA A 165 -26.78 17.18 -1.52
N ARG A 166 -27.06 17.36 -2.82
CA ARG A 166 -28.43 17.46 -3.35
C ARG A 166 -29.15 16.11 -3.38
N ASP A 167 -28.52 15.10 -3.96
CA ASP A 167 -29.17 13.81 -4.23
C ASP A 167 -29.31 12.94 -2.96
N LYS A 168 -28.45 13.17 -1.95
CA LYS A 168 -28.31 12.40 -0.71
C LYS A 168 -28.49 10.89 -0.93
N PRO A 169 -27.69 10.28 -1.82
CA PRO A 169 -27.88 8.89 -2.20
C PRO A 169 -27.73 7.98 -0.98
N PHE A 170 -28.53 6.92 -0.95
CA PHE A 170 -28.46 5.88 0.06
C PHE A 170 -27.54 4.72 -0.37
N TYR A 171 -26.67 4.28 0.53
CA TYR A 171 -25.81 3.12 0.39
C TYR A 171 -25.98 2.16 1.57
N ASP A 172 -26.16 0.87 1.30
CA ASP A 172 -26.23 -0.13 2.36
C ASP A 172 -24.86 -0.35 3.00
N VAL A 173 -23.79 -0.29 2.19
CA VAL A 173 -22.41 -0.44 2.63
C VAL A 173 -21.54 0.68 2.05
N VAL A 174 -20.81 1.37 2.92
CA VAL A 174 -19.79 2.36 2.56
C VAL A 174 -18.44 1.86 3.04
N ILE A 175 -17.47 1.71 2.14
CA ILE A 175 -16.09 1.29 2.46
C ILE A 175 -15.16 2.49 2.30
N LEU A 176 -14.42 2.83 3.36
CA LEU A 176 -13.48 3.94 3.41
C LEU A 176 -12.06 3.40 3.38
N VAL A 177 -11.27 3.82 2.40
CA VAL A 177 -9.89 3.37 2.22
C VAL A 177 -8.96 4.43 2.79
N SER A 178 -8.23 4.11 3.87
CA SER A 178 -7.30 5.02 4.55
C SER A 178 -7.96 6.31 5.09
N PRO A 179 -9.11 6.22 5.78
CA PRO A 179 -9.84 7.40 6.26
C PRO A 179 -8.99 8.32 7.14
N GLU A 180 -7.96 7.81 7.83
CA GLU A 180 -7.07 8.57 8.71
C GLU A 180 -6.20 9.62 8.00
N TYR A 181 -6.12 9.60 6.68
CA TYR A 181 -5.30 10.56 5.93
C TYR A 181 -6.09 11.79 5.42
N GLU A 182 -7.42 11.72 5.42
CA GLU A 182 -8.30 12.74 4.82
C GLU A 182 -9.60 12.90 5.62
N LEU A 183 -9.49 12.81 6.94
CA LEU A 183 -10.65 12.85 7.84
C LEU A 183 -11.55 14.09 7.62
N PRO A 184 -11.03 15.32 7.44
CA PRO A 184 -11.88 16.48 7.18
C PRO A 184 -12.69 16.39 5.87
N ASP A 185 -12.05 15.97 4.78
CA ASP A 185 -12.72 15.82 3.48
C ASP A 185 -13.75 14.69 3.51
N LEU A 186 -13.44 13.62 4.23
CA LEU A 186 -14.31 12.48 4.45
C LEU A 186 -15.53 12.85 5.31
N GLU A 187 -15.37 13.65 6.35
CA GLU A 187 -16.47 14.13 7.20
C GLU A 187 -17.50 14.91 6.37
N ASN A 188 -17.03 15.88 5.58
CA ASN A 188 -17.87 16.63 4.65
C ASN A 188 -18.57 15.69 3.64
N LEU A 189 -17.84 14.72 3.08
CA LEU A 189 -18.41 13.75 2.16
C LEU A 189 -19.52 12.90 2.81
N LEU A 190 -19.31 12.40 4.03
CA LEU A 190 -20.24 11.51 4.72
C LEU A 190 -21.52 12.21 5.18
N GLN A 191 -21.48 13.53 5.41
CA GLN A 191 -22.67 14.36 5.63
C GLN A 191 -23.58 14.44 4.38
N ASN A 192 -23.00 14.21 3.20
CA ASN A 192 -23.68 14.33 1.90
C ASN A 192 -24.23 13.00 1.36
N ILE A 193 -24.14 11.91 2.12
CA ILE A 193 -24.72 10.61 1.74
C ILE A 193 -25.46 9.98 2.90
N ARG A 194 -26.47 9.16 2.62
CA ARG A 194 -27.11 8.31 3.62
C ARG A 194 -26.50 6.93 3.57
N ARG A 195 -26.28 6.31 4.73
CA ARG A 195 -25.62 5.01 4.80
C ARG A 195 -26.09 4.19 5.99
N HIS A 196 -26.07 2.86 5.84
CA HIS A 196 -26.45 1.94 6.91
C HIS A 196 -25.24 1.37 7.66
N LEU A 197 -24.20 0.96 6.93
CA LEU A 197 -22.96 0.44 7.46
C LEU A 197 -21.76 1.15 6.84
N THR A 198 -20.83 1.57 7.68
CA THR A 198 -19.54 2.14 7.28
C THR A 198 -18.40 1.19 7.68
N VAL A 199 -17.53 0.85 6.74
CA VAL A 199 -16.35 0.01 6.94
C VAL A 199 -15.13 0.88 6.76
N ALA A 200 -14.38 1.13 7.83
CA ALA A 200 -13.19 1.97 7.80
C ALA A 200 -11.92 1.10 7.76
N ILE A 201 -11.20 1.12 6.63
CA ILE A 201 -9.94 0.39 6.44
C ILE A 201 -8.76 1.28 6.89
N VAL A 202 -8.36 1.12 8.14
CA VAL A 202 -7.30 1.89 8.80
C VAL A 202 -5.93 1.26 8.52
N HIS A 203 -4.96 2.05 8.06
CA HIS A 203 -3.58 1.60 7.81
C HIS A 203 -2.66 1.73 9.02
N ASN A 204 -2.91 2.73 9.87
CA ASN A 204 -2.11 3.01 11.06
C ASN A 204 -3.01 3.05 12.30
N SER A 205 -2.80 2.14 13.25
CA SER A 205 -3.52 2.12 14.53
C SER A 205 -3.14 3.28 15.45
N ASP A 206 -2.02 3.95 15.15
CA ASP A 206 -1.45 5.00 15.96
C ASP A 206 -1.88 6.43 15.55
N PHE A 207 -2.87 6.55 14.66
CA PHE A 207 -3.46 7.83 14.29
C PHE A 207 -4.01 8.57 15.52
N GLU A 208 -3.57 9.81 15.72
CA GLU A 208 -3.87 10.59 16.93
C GLU A 208 -5.37 10.82 17.11
N ASP A 209 -6.07 11.17 16.03
CA ASP A 209 -7.48 11.56 16.06
C ASP A 209 -8.44 10.39 15.76
N MET A 210 -8.10 9.19 16.24
CA MET A 210 -8.89 7.98 16.01
C MET A 210 -10.34 8.10 16.52
N GLN A 211 -10.54 8.80 17.64
CA GLN A 211 -11.88 8.98 18.20
C GLN A 211 -12.76 9.87 17.32
N HIS A 212 -12.20 10.91 16.68
CA HIS A 212 -12.95 11.71 15.71
C HIS A 212 -13.31 10.89 14.48
N LEU A 213 -12.37 10.08 13.97
CA LEU A 213 -12.64 9.18 12.85
C LEU A 213 -13.81 8.24 13.14
N ILE A 214 -13.85 7.63 14.34
CA ILE A 214 -14.95 6.76 14.76
C ILE A 214 -16.27 7.51 14.76
N ARG A 215 -16.33 8.70 15.40
CA ARG A 215 -17.55 9.53 15.44
C ARG A 215 -18.04 9.90 14.04
N VAL A 216 -17.14 10.31 13.15
CA VAL A 216 -17.45 10.67 11.76
C VAL A 216 -18.02 9.45 11.01
N ALA A 217 -17.40 8.27 11.17
CA ALA A 217 -17.85 7.05 10.51
C ALA A 217 -19.20 6.54 11.02
N GLU A 218 -19.50 6.68 12.32
CA GLU A 218 -20.79 6.30 12.94
C GLU A 218 -21.91 7.35 12.75
N GLY A 219 -21.56 8.61 12.46
CA GLY A 219 -22.51 9.71 12.36
C GLY A 219 -23.66 9.46 11.36
N GLY A 220 -24.84 10.03 11.64
CA GLY A 220 -26.01 9.90 10.74
C GLY A 220 -26.72 8.55 10.83
N GLY A 221 -26.62 7.85 11.97
CA GLY A 221 -27.30 6.57 12.23
C GLY A 221 -26.64 5.36 11.57
N SER A 222 -25.40 5.50 11.10
CA SER A 222 -24.65 4.40 10.50
C SER A 222 -24.01 3.54 11.59
N SER A 223 -24.12 2.22 11.46
CA SER A 223 -23.19 1.34 12.17
C SER A 223 -21.78 1.45 11.56
N MET A 224 -20.74 1.14 12.34
CA MET A 224 -19.36 1.14 11.86
C MET A 224 -18.65 -0.19 12.15
N ARG A 225 -17.79 -0.62 11.21
CA ARG A 225 -16.76 -1.64 11.43
C ARG A 225 -15.37 -1.08 11.15
N LEU A 226 -14.46 -1.26 12.09
CA LEU A 226 -13.04 -0.99 11.91
C LEU A 226 -12.36 -2.23 11.33
N VAL A 227 -11.61 -2.02 10.25
CA VAL A 227 -10.86 -3.08 9.57
C VAL A 227 -9.44 -2.56 9.35
N THR A 228 -8.46 -3.45 9.42
CA THR A 228 -7.08 -3.12 9.05
C THR A 228 -6.57 -4.09 7.98
N LEU A 229 -5.34 -3.86 7.51
CA LEU A 229 -4.73 -4.64 6.45
C LEU A 229 -3.84 -5.80 6.97
N SER A 230 -3.67 -5.93 8.29
CA SER A 230 -2.88 -7.02 8.89
C SER A 230 -3.27 -7.34 10.34
N PRO A 231 -2.99 -8.56 10.82
CA PRO A 231 -3.33 -8.97 12.18
C PRO A 231 -2.77 -8.06 13.28
N HIS A 232 -1.48 -7.67 13.20
CA HIS A 232 -0.85 -6.86 14.24
C HIS A 232 -1.44 -5.45 14.35
N THR A 233 -1.79 -4.85 13.21
CA THR A 233 -2.42 -3.51 13.18
C THR A 233 -3.85 -3.59 13.71
N ALA A 234 -4.58 -4.68 13.43
CA ALA A 234 -5.89 -4.94 14.01
C ALA A 234 -5.81 -5.05 15.53
N ALA A 235 -4.89 -5.88 16.05
CA ALA A 235 -4.70 -6.07 17.48
C ALA A 235 -4.33 -4.76 18.18
N SER A 236 -3.40 -3.99 17.61
CA SER A 236 -3.01 -2.68 18.13
C SER A 236 -4.17 -1.67 18.13
N LEU A 237 -4.95 -1.61 17.04
CA LEU A 237 -6.10 -0.71 16.97
C LEU A 237 -7.19 -1.14 17.97
N ALA A 238 -7.48 -2.44 18.07
CA ALA A 238 -8.46 -2.99 19.00
C ALA A 238 -8.12 -2.62 20.46
N ALA A 239 -6.86 -2.80 20.85
CA ALA A 239 -6.37 -2.39 22.17
C ALA A 239 -6.54 -0.89 22.42
N ARG A 240 -6.27 -0.05 21.41
CA ARG A 240 -6.39 1.41 21.52
C ARG A 240 -7.84 1.88 21.65
N VAL A 241 -8.77 1.27 20.90
CA VAL A 241 -10.16 1.74 20.84
C VAL A 241 -11.10 0.98 21.77
N GLY A 242 -10.65 -0.11 22.41
CA GLY A 242 -11.48 -0.94 23.27
C GLY A 242 -12.61 -1.67 22.52
N ARG A 243 -12.42 -1.98 21.23
CA ARG A 243 -13.44 -2.60 20.37
C ARG A 243 -12.81 -3.70 19.51
N ASN A 244 -13.63 -4.63 19.03
CA ASN A 244 -13.16 -5.62 18.07
C ASN A 244 -12.77 -4.92 16.75
N VAL A 245 -11.61 -5.28 16.22
CA VAL A 245 -11.09 -4.79 14.94
C VAL A 245 -10.66 -6.00 14.14
N GLU A 246 -11.21 -6.12 12.94
CA GLU A 246 -10.88 -7.22 12.04
C GLU A 246 -9.75 -6.82 11.09
N TRP A 247 -9.25 -7.80 10.34
CA TRP A 247 -8.35 -7.54 9.23
C TRP A 247 -8.76 -8.29 7.98
N ALA A 248 -8.68 -7.61 6.85
CA ALA A 248 -8.95 -8.13 5.52
C ALA A 248 -8.03 -7.42 4.53
N LEU A 249 -7.17 -8.20 3.85
CA LEU A 249 -6.25 -7.68 2.84
C LEU A 249 -6.66 -8.17 1.45
N PRO A 250 -7.50 -7.40 0.73
CA PRO A 250 -7.77 -7.70 -0.66
C PRO A 250 -6.53 -7.34 -1.50
N VAL A 251 -6.05 -8.26 -2.32
CA VAL A 251 -4.83 -8.13 -3.11
C VAL A 251 -5.15 -8.28 -4.60
N TYR A 252 -4.75 -7.29 -5.41
CA TYR A 252 -4.85 -7.38 -6.86
C TYR A 252 -3.87 -8.43 -7.42
N PRO A 253 -4.32 -9.50 -8.10
CA PRO A 253 -3.44 -10.49 -8.69
C PRO A 253 -2.87 -9.94 -10.01
N PHE A 254 -1.79 -9.16 -9.91
CA PHE A 254 -1.12 -8.59 -11.07
C PHE A 254 -0.61 -9.68 -12.01
N LYS A 255 -0.72 -9.42 -13.32
CA LYS A 255 -0.17 -10.26 -14.38
C LYS A 255 1.00 -9.51 -15.05
N PRO A 256 2.24 -9.98 -14.88
CA PRO A 256 3.42 -9.38 -15.50
C PRO A 256 3.38 -9.55 -17.03
N ASP A 257 4.22 -8.80 -17.74
CA ASP A 257 4.36 -8.97 -19.20
C ASP A 257 5.07 -10.29 -19.54
N VAL A 258 6.11 -10.62 -18.76
CA VAL A 258 6.80 -11.90 -18.79
C VAL A 258 6.66 -12.54 -17.41
N ASP A 259 6.10 -13.74 -17.37
CA ASP A 259 5.90 -14.47 -16.11
C ASP A 259 7.12 -15.33 -15.80
N CYS A 260 7.93 -14.88 -14.83
CA CYS A 260 9.12 -15.61 -14.39
C CYS A 260 8.81 -17.00 -13.82
N LEU A 261 7.54 -17.33 -13.49
CA LEU A 261 7.15 -18.65 -13.01
C LEU A 261 6.82 -19.64 -14.14
N ASN A 262 6.46 -19.16 -15.33
CA ASN A 262 5.97 -19.99 -16.44
C ASN A 262 6.96 -20.06 -17.62
N THR A 263 8.25 -19.86 -17.38
CA THR A 263 9.29 -19.83 -18.44
C THR A 263 9.64 -21.24 -18.97
N SER A 264 8.65 -22.13 -19.08
CA SER A 264 8.83 -23.53 -19.48
C SER A 264 9.14 -23.71 -20.97
N SER A 265 8.92 -22.68 -21.80
CA SER A 265 8.87 -22.82 -23.27
C SER A 265 9.82 -21.94 -24.07
N THR A 266 10.70 -21.14 -23.45
CA THR A 266 11.78 -20.44 -24.18
C THR A 266 13.06 -20.41 -23.35
N MET A 267 14.22 -20.50 -24.01
CA MET A 267 15.58 -20.57 -23.43
C MET A 267 15.97 -19.44 -22.45
N TYR A 268 15.07 -18.51 -22.14
CA TYR A 268 15.27 -17.48 -21.13
C TYR A 268 15.14 -18.10 -19.72
N SER A 269 16.26 -18.54 -19.18
CA SER A 269 16.34 -19.10 -17.82
C SER A 269 15.79 -18.09 -16.79
N LEU A 270 15.23 -18.57 -15.68
CA LEU A 270 14.81 -17.71 -14.54
C LEU A 270 15.91 -16.72 -14.13
N GLN A 271 17.17 -17.11 -14.30
CA GLN A 271 18.35 -16.28 -14.01
C GLN A 271 18.46 -15.06 -14.94
N THR A 272 17.91 -15.13 -16.15
CA THR A 272 17.81 -13.97 -17.05
C THR A 272 16.59 -13.09 -16.72
N CYS A 273 15.51 -13.69 -16.21
CA CYS A 273 14.27 -13.00 -15.80
C CYS A 273 14.45 -12.20 -14.50
N LEU A 274 15.08 -12.80 -13.49
CA LEU A 274 15.28 -12.21 -12.17
C LEU A 274 16.61 -11.47 -12.10
N ARG A 275 16.57 -10.18 -11.77
CA ARG A 275 17.76 -9.37 -11.59
C ARG A 275 17.58 -8.32 -10.50
N GLY A 276 18.60 -8.16 -9.68
CA GLY A 276 18.65 -7.16 -8.62
C GLY A 276 17.59 -7.33 -7.52
N PHE A 277 17.57 -6.36 -6.61
CA PHE A 277 16.64 -6.28 -5.48
C PHE A 277 15.89 -4.98 -5.53
N SER A 278 14.64 -4.97 -5.11
CA SER A 278 13.79 -3.78 -5.18
C SER A 278 13.55 -3.17 -3.81
N ILE A 279 13.76 -1.86 -3.67
CA ILE A 279 13.26 -1.07 -2.56
C ILE A 279 12.19 -0.14 -3.11
N GLN A 280 10.99 -0.22 -2.55
CA GLN A 280 9.86 0.56 -3.02
C GLN A 280 9.33 1.54 -1.97
N GLY A 281 8.89 2.71 -2.43
CA GLY A 281 8.13 3.69 -1.64
C GLY A 281 8.59 5.13 -1.84
N ARG A 282 8.18 6.01 -0.92
CA ARG A 282 8.66 7.40 -0.88
C ARG A 282 10.13 7.42 -0.46
N PHE A 283 10.97 8.18 -1.17
CA PHE A 283 12.39 8.40 -0.84
C PHE A 283 12.48 9.26 0.42
N SER A 284 12.39 8.60 1.58
CA SER A 284 12.38 9.23 2.90
C SER A 284 13.00 8.30 3.94
N SER A 285 14.02 8.80 4.64
CA SER A 285 14.68 8.10 5.75
C SER A 285 13.74 7.80 6.92
N GLN A 286 12.68 8.60 7.10
CA GLN A 286 11.65 8.36 8.12
C GLN A 286 10.88 7.05 7.90
N ARG A 287 10.82 6.57 6.65
CA ARG A 287 10.10 5.33 6.29
C ARG A 287 11.06 4.18 6.03
N ARG A 288 12.30 4.48 5.66
CA ARG A 288 13.29 3.48 5.22
C ARG A 288 14.69 3.76 5.75
N ASN A 289 15.36 2.75 6.29
CA ASN A 289 16.74 2.87 6.75
C ASN A 289 17.74 2.61 5.59
N TYR A 290 17.91 3.60 4.72
CA TYR A 290 18.85 3.49 3.59
C TYR A 290 20.32 3.49 4.05
N SER A 291 20.66 4.24 5.10
CA SER A 291 22.03 4.39 5.59
C SER A 291 22.67 3.06 5.97
N THR A 292 21.93 2.21 6.69
CA THR A 292 22.43 0.89 7.09
C THR A 292 22.69 -0.01 5.88
N LEU A 293 21.84 0.04 4.85
CA LEU A 293 22.09 -0.70 3.61
C LEU A 293 23.31 -0.16 2.85
N TRP A 294 23.43 1.16 2.70
CA TRP A 294 24.58 1.76 2.01
C TRP A 294 25.91 1.42 2.68
N GLN A 295 25.97 1.45 4.02
CA GLN A 295 27.14 1.01 4.77
C GLN A 295 27.49 -0.47 4.49
N GLN A 296 26.49 -1.35 4.45
CA GLN A 296 26.70 -2.76 4.10
C GLN A 296 27.27 -2.91 2.68
N LEU A 297 26.67 -2.25 1.69
CA LEU A 297 27.12 -2.32 0.29
C LEU A 297 28.54 -1.78 0.13
N ALA A 298 28.86 -0.64 0.76
CA ALA A 298 30.18 -0.05 0.71
C ALA A 298 31.24 -0.99 1.30
N SER A 299 30.95 -1.61 2.46
CA SER A 299 31.87 -2.52 3.15
C SER A 299 32.18 -3.81 2.37
N ARG A 300 31.35 -4.17 1.38
CA ARG A 300 31.48 -5.41 0.60
C ARG A 300 31.54 -5.16 -0.90
N ARG A 301 31.92 -3.95 -1.32
CA ARG A 301 31.86 -3.53 -2.73
C ARG A 301 32.59 -4.49 -3.68
N THR A 302 33.75 -4.98 -3.27
CA THR A 302 34.55 -5.96 -4.04
C THR A 302 33.77 -7.24 -4.32
N ASP A 303 33.00 -7.75 -3.35
CA ASP A 303 32.17 -8.94 -3.51
C ASP A 303 31.02 -8.70 -4.51
N LEU A 304 30.52 -7.46 -4.56
CA LEU A 304 29.41 -7.06 -5.41
C LEU A 304 29.81 -6.87 -6.87
N THR A 305 31.06 -6.49 -7.11
CA THR A 305 31.60 -6.22 -8.46
C THR A 305 32.44 -7.37 -9.02
N ALA A 306 32.46 -8.53 -8.37
CA ALA A 306 33.22 -9.70 -8.81
C ALA A 306 32.32 -10.78 -9.46
N GLY A 307 32.78 -11.32 -10.59
CA GLY A 307 32.25 -12.54 -11.21
C GLY A 307 30.74 -12.52 -11.52
N LEU A 308 30.04 -13.60 -11.17
CA LEU A 308 28.59 -13.76 -11.43
C LEU A 308 27.68 -12.89 -10.55
N THR A 309 28.22 -12.31 -9.47
CA THR A 309 27.49 -11.36 -8.62
C THR A 309 27.28 -10.05 -9.38
N ASP A 310 28.31 -9.56 -10.07
CA ASP A 310 28.31 -8.30 -10.81
C ASP A 310 27.14 -8.20 -11.82
N ALA A 311 26.97 -9.22 -12.67
CA ALA A 311 25.96 -9.19 -13.72
C ALA A 311 24.50 -9.20 -13.23
N ARG A 312 24.26 -9.62 -11.99
CA ARG A 312 22.91 -9.87 -11.43
C ARG A 312 22.58 -8.98 -10.23
N PHE A 313 23.59 -8.45 -9.55
CA PHE A 313 23.41 -7.59 -8.40
C PHE A 313 23.19 -6.14 -8.83
N HIS A 314 22.09 -5.57 -8.37
CA HIS A 314 21.87 -4.12 -8.31
C HIS A 314 20.65 -3.87 -7.42
N ILE A 315 20.49 -2.63 -6.98
CA ILE A 315 19.33 -2.18 -6.24
C ILE A 315 18.46 -1.34 -7.16
N ASN A 316 17.24 -1.80 -7.42
CA ASN A 316 16.20 -1.00 -8.04
C ASN A 316 15.52 -0.16 -6.94
N MET A 317 15.59 1.15 -7.09
CA MET A 317 14.94 2.12 -6.21
C MET A 317 13.68 2.64 -6.89
N LEU A 318 12.50 2.16 -6.49
CA LEU A 318 11.23 2.45 -7.15
C LEU A 318 10.38 3.40 -6.29
N GLY A 319 9.99 4.55 -6.85
CA GLY A 319 9.01 5.42 -6.19
C GLY A 319 9.21 6.89 -6.47
N LYS A 320 9.07 7.73 -5.43
CA LYS A 320 9.06 9.19 -5.58
C LYS A 320 9.74 9.93 -4.44
N GLY A 321 10.36 11.06 -4.76
CA GLY A 321 11.02 11.97 -3.83
C GLY A 321 12.30 12.53 -4.41
N ALA A 322 12.91 13.47 -3.69
CA ALA A 322 14.20 14.02 -4.05
C ALA A 322 15.30 12.97 -3.85
N GLU A 323 16.15 12.77 -4.86
CA GLU A 323 17.27 11.80 -4.84
C GLU A 323 18.24 12.05 -3.69
N GLN A 324 18.50 13.32 -3.38
CA GLN A 324 19.42 13.74 -2.33
C GLN A 324 19.00 13.19 -0.94
N ARG A 325 17.70 12.89 -0.75
CA ARG A 325 17.18 12.29 0.48
C ARG A 325 17.57 10.81 0.64
N LEU A 326 17.98 10.15 -0.43
CA LEU A 326 18.51 8.79 -0.37
C LEU A 326 19.91 8.75 0.24
N ARG A 327 20.66 9.87 0.18
CA ARG A 327 22.06 9.96 0.62
C ARG A 327 22.90 8.81 0.05
N LEU A 328 22.71 8.52 -1.23
CA LEU A 328 23.43 7.47 -1.94
C LEU A 328 24.90 7.88 -2.12
N PRO A 329 25.87 7.14 -1.54
CA PRO A 329 27.29 7.41 -1.76
C PRO A 329 27.66 7.29 -3.24
N GLY A 330 28.56 8.16 -3.71
CA GLY A 330 28.95 8.24 -5.12
C GLY A 330 29.49 6.92 -5.66
N GLU A 331 30.28 6.23 -4.85
CA GLU A 331 30.88 4.94 -5.14
C GLU A 331 29.87 3.80 -5.32
N LEU A 332 28.64 3.94 -4.81
CA LEU A 332 27.56 2.96 -4.94
C LEU A 332 26.61 3.25 -6.10
N GLN A 333 26.72 4.41 -6.76
CA GLN A 333 25.85 4.77 -7.89
C GLN A 333 25.76 3.69 -8.98
N PRO A 334 26.86 3.03 -9.40
CA PRO A 334 26.78 1.98 -10.42
C PRO A 334 25.91 0.78 -10.03
N LEU A 335 25.73 0.54 -8.73
CA LEU A 335 24.94 -0.57 -8.20
C LEU A 335 23.46 -0.20 -7.98
N VAL A 336 23.06 1.06 -8.21
CA VAL A 336 21.71 1.55 -7.91
C VAL A 336 21.04 2.10 -9.16
N ARG A 337 19.86 1.55 -9.49
CA ARG A 337 19.01 2.01 -10.59
C ARG A 337 17.79 2.71 -10.05
N LEU A 338 17.64 3.99 -10.36
CA LEU A 338 16.50 4.77 -9.90
C LEU A 338 15.36 4.75 -10.91
N HIS A 339 14.17 4.37 -10.43
CA HIS A 339 12.94 4.32 -11.21
C HIS A 339 11.90 5.25 -10.57
N ARG A 340 11.70 6.43 -11.15
CA ARG A 340 10.81 7.46 -10.60
C ARG A 340 9.41 7.37 -11.20
N ARG A 341 8.40 7.38 -10.33
CA ARG A 341 6.98 7.56 -10.69
C ARG A 341 6.54 6.66 -11.84
N LEU A 342 7.02 5.41 -11.84
CA LEU A 342 6.64 4.44 -12.86
C LEU A 342 5.13 4.26 -12.89
N PRO A 343 4.51 4.14 -14.07
CA PRO A 343 3.13 3.71 -14.17
C PRO A 343 2.90 2.40 -13.41
N PHE A 344 1.72 2.21 -12.84
CA PHE A 344 1.39 1.11 -11.93
C PHE A 344 1.77 -0.25 -12.53
N ARG A 345 1.47 -0.48 -13.83
CA ARG A 345 1.87 -1.72 -14.51
C ARG A 345 3.38 -1.88 -14.56
N ASP A 346 4.11 -0.86 -14.98
CA ASP A 346 5.58 -0.90 -15.10
C ASP A 346 6.25 -1.07 -13.74
N PHE A 347 5.73 -0.39 -12.71
CA PHE A 347 6.16 -0.52 -11.32
C PHE A 347 6.07 -1.97 -10.86
N TYR A 348 4.89 -2.60 -10.96
CA TYR A 348 4.72 -4.00 -10.54
C TYR A 348 5.43 -5.00 -11.45
N ASN A 349 5.62 -4.66 -12.73
CA ASN A 349 6.45 -5.47 -13.64
C ASN A 349 7.92 -5.44 -13.21
N LYS A 350 8.47 -4.28 -12.81
CA LYS A 350 9.84 -4.20 -12.28
C LYS A 350 10.01 -4.93 -10.96
N LEU A 351 9.02 -4.84 -10.07
CA LEU A 351 9.02 -5.66 -8.85
C LEU A 351 9.05 -7.15 -9.20
N HIS A 352 8.18 -7.60 -10.10
CA HIS A 352 8.09 -9.02 -10.51
C HIS A 352 9.43 -9.60 -10.99
N HIS A 353 10.25 -8.80 -11.68
CA HIS A 353 11.56 -9.20 -12.22
C HIS A 353 12.72 -9.00 -11.23
N SER A 354 12.47 -8.64 -9.98
CA SER A 354 13.51 -8.57 -8.94
C SER A 354 13.64 -9.89 -8.19
N PHE A 355 14.81 -10.21 -7.64
CA PHE A 355 14.94 -11.39 -6.78
C PHE A 355 14.03 -11.29 -5.56
N ALA A 356 14.08 -10.16 -4.86
CA ALA A 356 13.26 -9.88 -3.69
C ALA A 356 12.98 -8.38 -3.53
N ILE A 357 11.99 -8.07 -2.71
CA ILE A 357 11.74 -6.74 -2.16
C ILE A 357 12.45 -6.62 -0.82
N VAL A 358 13.15 -5.52 -0.60
CA VAL A 358 13.87 -5.20 0.64
C VAL A 358 13.04 -4.15 1.39
N PRO A 359 12.39 -4.50 2.51
CA PRO A 359 11.45 -3.58 3.15
C PRO A 359 12.14 -2.39 3.82
N LEU A 360 13.36 -2.58 4.34
CA LEU A 360 14.16 -1.59 5.08
C LEU A 360 13.34 -0.76 6.07
N PHE A 361 12.54 -1.37 6.95
CA PHE A 361 11.66 -0.60 7.83
C PHE A 361 12.43 0.46 8.64
N GLY A 362 12.07 1.73 8.46
CA GLY A 362 12.68 2.84 9.19
C GLY A 362 12.22 2.97 10.65
N SER A 363 11.31 2.09 11.10
CA SER A 363 10.77 2.10 12.45
C SER A 363 10.14 0.74 12.79
N SER A 364 10.25 0.32 14.05
CA SER A 364 9.54 -0.83 14.62
C SER A 364 8.01 -0.69 14.58
N ARG A 365 7.48 0.51 14.32
CA ARG A 365 6.04 0.75 14.14
C ARG A 365 5.44 -0.10 13.01
N TYR A 366 6.21 -0.52 12.01
CA TYR A 366 5.73 -1.45 10.97
C TYR A 366 5.48 -2.89 11.45
N LEU A 367 5.94 -3.23 12.66
CA LEU A 367 5.72 -4.52 13.29
C LEU A 367 4.63 -4.46 14.38
N THR A 368 4.17 -3.27 14.73
CA THR A 368 3.27 -3.05 15.88
C THR A 368 2.03 -2.25 15.52
N HIS A 369 2.16 -1.13 14.80
CA HIS A 369 1.06 -0.16 14.62
C HIS A 369 0.72 0.17 13.17
N LYS A 370 1.62 -0.12 12.22
CA LYS A 370 1.51 0.32 10.82
C LYS A 370 1.55 -0.84 9.85
N PHE A 371 0.70 -0.77 8.85
CA PHE A 371 0.78 -1.62 7.67
C PHE A 371 1.84 -1.10 6.68
N SER A 372 2.64 -2.00 6.11
CA SER A 372 3.64 -1.65 5.10
C SER A 372 3.17 -1.97 3.68
N SER A 373 3.27 -0.98 2.79
CA SER A 373 2.99 -1.18 1.37
C SER A 373 3.92 -2.22 0.72
N SER A 374 5.12 -2.49 1.28
CA SER A 374 6.01 -3.53 0.74
C SER A 374 5.38 -4.93 0.83
N ILE A 375 4.53 -5.17 1.83
CA ILE A 375 3.85 -6.45 2.02
C ILE A 375 2.81 -6.65 0.93
N ILE A 376 1.89 -5.70 0.75
CA ILE A 376 0.91 -5.79 -0.34
C ILE A 376 1.60 -5.77 -1.71
N SER A 377 2.68 -5.01 -1.90
CA SER A 377 3.40 -5.00 -3.17
C SER A 377 4.07 -6.34 -3.51
N SER A 378 4.59 -7.03 -2.49
CA SER A 378 5.10 -8.41 -2.62
C SER A 378 4.00 -9.35 -3.09
N LEU A 379 2.84 -9.34 -2.41
CA LEU A 379 1.71 -10.19 -2.76
C LEU A 379 1.17 -9.86 -4.17
N ILE A 380 1.04 -8.58 -4.53
CA ILE A 380 0.58 -8.16 -5.86
C ILE A 380 1.52 -8.69 -6.95
N SER A 381 2.83 -8.39 -6.84
CA SER A 381 3.83 -8.74 -7.86
C SER A 381 4.23 -10.22 -7.88
N GLY A 382 3.94 -10.97 -6.82
CA GLY A 382 4.48 -12.32 -6.64
C GLY A 382 5.98 -12.33 -6.35
N THR A 383 6.52 -11.24 -5.79
CA THR A 383 7.95 -11.09 -5.50
C THR A 383 8.19 -11.29 -4.01
N PRO A 384 9.07 -12.22 -3.59
CA PRO A 384 9.33 -12.46 -2.17
C PRO A 384 9.93 -11.25 -1.47
N LEU A 385 9.79 -11.20 -0.14
CA LEU A 385 10.44 -10.21 0.70
C LEU A 385 11.69 -10.80 1.34
N ILE A 386 12.69 -9.96 1.61
CA ILE A 386 13.65 -10.26 2.70
C ILE A 386 12.96 -9.88 4.00
N ALA A 387 12.80 -10.84 4.91
CA ALA A 387 11.98 -10.68 6.10
C ALA A 387 12.63 -11.33 7.33
N SER A 388 12.63 -10.61 8.46
CA SER A 388 12.99 -11.17 9.74
C SER A 388 11.83 -11.99 10.34
N ARG A 389 12.13 -12.79 11.37
CA ARG A 389 11.10 -13.52 12.14
C ARG A 389 10.04 -12.58 12.74
N GLY A 390 10.42 -11.36 13.12
CA GLY A 390 9.48 -10.35 13.60
C GLY A 390 8.49 -9.87 12.53
N VAL A 391 8.93 -9.81 11.26
CA VAL A 391 8.01 -9.52 10.13
C VAL A 391 7.01 -10.67 9.95
N LEU A 392 7.47 -11.92 10.00
CA LEU A 392 6.58 -13.09 9.90
C LEU A 392 5.56 -13.14 11.04
N ALA A 393 5.97 -12.79 12.27
CA ALA A 393 5.08 -12.71 13.42
C ALA A 393 4.01 -11.61 13.26
N ALA A 394 4.38 -10.43 12.76
CA ALA A 394 3.45 -9.32 12.58
C ALA A 394 2.47 -9.55 11.41
N TYR A 395 2.98 -10.07 10.28
CA TYR A 395 2.23 -10.28 9.06
C TYR A 395 1.85 -11.75 8.89
N GLY A 396 0.94 -12.25 9.74
CA GLY A 396 0.56 -13.66 9.80
C GLY A 396 -0.06 -14.28 8.53
N MET A 397 -0.23 -13.51 7.45
CA MET A 397 -0.49 -14.06 6.11
C MET A 397 0.76 -14.61 5.41
N LEU A 398 1.95 -14.25 5.87
CA LEU A 398 3.24 -14.70 5.36
C LEU A 398 3.77 -15.84 6.22
N ASP A 399 4.47 -16.78 5.59
CA ASP A 399 5.25 -17.81 6.24
C ASP A 399 6.64 -17.93 5.60
N GLU A 400 7.52 -18.76 6.15
CA GLU A 400 8.89 -18.98 5.64
C GLU A 400 8.95 -19.46 4.19
N ARG A 401 7.86 -20.06 3.67
CA ARG A 401 7.81 -20.48 2.27
C ARG A 401 7.54 -19.32 1.33
N SER A 402 7.16 -18.15 1.84
CA SER A 402 6.77 -16.97 1.07
C SER A 402 7.77 -15.81 1.17
N VAL A 403 8.88 -15.99 1.90
CA VAL A 403 9.90 -14.96 2.11
C VAL A 403 11.29 -15.58 2.05
N PHE A 404 12.30 -14.73 1.87
CA PHE A 404 13.68 -15.07 2.20
C PHE A 404 13.94 -14.63 3.65
N VAL A 405 14.04 -15.62 4.53
CA VAL A 405 14.22 -15.37 5.96
C VAL A 405 15.61 -14.79 6.21
N GLN A 406 15.65 -13.70 6.99
CA GLN A 406 16.86 -13.15 7.59
C GLN A 406 17.11 -13.89 8.90
N GLU A 407 18.18 -14.69 8.94
CA GLU A 407 18.56 -15.49 10.11
C GLU A 407 19.17 -14.62 11.20
N LYS A 408 19.35 -15.19 12.39
CA LYS A 408 19.99 -14.48 13.51
C LYS A 408 21.42 -14.10 13.11
N GLY A 409 21.71 -12.79 13.13
CA GLY A 409 23.02 -12.24 12.77
C GLY A 409 23.15 -11.84 11.31
N ASP A 410 22.23 -12.28 10.42
CA ASP A 410 22.21 -11.81 9.04
C ASP A 410 21.89 -10.31 9.00
N ARG A 411 22.56 -9.57 8.12
CA ARG A 411 22.10 -8.27 7.64
C ARG A 411 21.42 -8.42 6.29
N GLU A 412 20.74 -7.38 5.79
CA GLU A 412 20.00 -7.45 4.53
C GLU A 412 20.87 -7.90 3.35
N LEU A 413 22.12 -7.41 3.29
CA LEU A 413 23.05 -7.77 2.22
C LEU A 413 23.46 -9.25 2.26
N ASP A 414 23.57 -9.83 3.45
CA ASP A 414 23.96 -11.23 3.60
C ASP A 414 22.87 -12.15 3.02
N VAL A 415 21.59 -11.80 3.24
CA VAL A 415 20.45 -12.48 2.61
C VAL A 415 20.44 -12.25 1.10
N MET A 416 20.70 -11.03 0.62
CA MET A 416 20.75 -10.74 -0.82
C MET A 416 21.78 -11.62 -1.54
N LEU A 417 23.00 -11.73 -0.99
CA LEU A 417 24.05 -12.52 -1.58
C LEU A 417 23.71 -14.02 -1.56
N ARG A 418 23.12 -14.51 -0.46
CA ARG A 418 22.58 -15.87 -0.40
C ARG A 418 21.54 -16.12 -1.49
N VAL A 419 20.57 -15.21 -1.67
CA VAL A 419 19.48 -15.33 -2.67
C VAL A 419 20.00 -15.38 -4.10
N ILE A 420 21.00 -14.56 -4.44
CA ILE A 420 21.61 -14.59 -5.79
C ILE A 420 22.22 -15.96 -6.11
N MET A 421 22.75 -16.65 -5.11
CA MET A 421 23.39 -17.95 -5.24
C MET A 421 22.42 -19.12 -5.11
N MET A 422 21.14 -18.87 -4.80
CA MET A 422 20.14 -19.94 -4.67
C MET A 422 19.88 -20.65 -6.01
N ALA A 423 19.63 -21.95 -5.91
CA ALA A 423 19.19 -22.73 -7.06
C ALA A 423 17.83 -22.24 -7.59
N LYS A 424 17.63 -22.34 -8.91
CA LYS A 424 16.38 -21.97 -9.59
C LYS A 424 15.14 -22.56 -8.89
N ARG A 425 15.19 -23.83 -8.51
CA ARG A 425 14.08 -24.53 -7.85
C ARG A 425 13.66 -23.84 -6.57
N ASP A 426 14.62 -23.42 -5.75
CA ASP A 426 14.34 -22.85 -4.44
C ASP A 426 13.81 -21.41 -4.59
N LEU A 427 14.33 -20.63 -5.56
CA LEU A 427 13.78 -19.33 -5.93
C LEU A 427 12.31 -19.42 -6.40
N LEU A 428 11.98 -20.42 -7.22
CA LEU A 428 10.61 -20.67 -7.68
C LEU A 428 9.70 -21.09 -6.52
N ALA A 429 10.17 -21.97 -5.64
CA ALA A 429 9.41 -22.42 -4.49
C ALA A 429 8.98 -21.25 -3.59
N VAL A 430 9.88 -20.31 -3.32
CA VAL A 430 9.54 -19.13 -2.49
C VAL A 430 8.50 -18.24 -3.19
N ARG A 431 8.62 -18.04 -4.50
CA ARG A 431 7.64 -17.27 -5.29
C ARG A 431 6.27 -17.94 -5.34
N GLU A 432 6.22 -19.26 -5.49
CA GLU A 432 4.97 -20.02 -5.37
C GLU A 432 4.33 -19.84 -3.99
N GLY A 433 5.15 -19.80 -2.93
CA GLY A 433 4.70 -19.48 -1.58
C GLY A 433 4.09 -18.08 -1.45
N VAL A 434 4.68 -17.05 -2.10
CA VAL A 434 4.07 -15.70 -2.17
C VAL A 434 2.71 -15.75 -2.86
N LEU A 435 2.58 -16.51 -3.95
CA LEU A 435 1.31 -16.63 -4.67
C LEU A 435 0.24 -17.35 -3.82
N GLU A 436 0.64 -18.34 -3.04
CA GLU A 436 -0.23 -19.00 -2.06
C GLU A 436 -0.64 -18.06 -0.92
N ALA A 437 0.30 -17.30 -0.36
CA ALA A 437 0.00 -16.27 0.64
C ALA A 437 -1.00 -15.24 0.11
N ARG A 438 -0.84 -14.80 -1.16
CA ARG A 438 -1.81 -13.94 -1.83
C ARG A 438 -3.20 -14.59 -1.92
N ARG A 439 -3.28 -15.87 -2.30
CA ARG A 439 -4.56 -16.59 -2.38
C ARG A 439 -5.24 -16.62 -1.01
N LYS A 440 -4.53 -17.04 0.03
CA LYS A 440 -5.05 -17.06 1.41
C LYS A 440 -5.54 -15.70 1.89
N ALA A 441 -4.78 -14.63 1.64
CA ALA A 441 -5.19 -13.26 1.98
C ALA A 441 -6.48 -12.86 1.26
N ASN A 442 -6.60 -13.18 -0.03
CA ASN A 442 -7.80 -12.93 -0.82
C ASN A 442 -8.99 -13.81 -0.43
N ASP A 443 -8.76 -15.06 -0.03
CA ASP A 443 -9.82 -15.95 0.43
C ASP A 443 -10.42 -15.44 1.74
N ARG A 444 -9.55 -15.07 2.70
CA ARG A 444 -9.98 -14.40 3.93
C ARG A 444 -10.76 -13.12 3.65
N ALA A 445 -10.22 -12.24 2.79
CA ALA A 445 -10.92 -11.00 2.43
C ALA A 445 -12.27 -11.29 1.75
N THR A 446 -12.35 -12.31 0.90
CA THR A 446 -13.60 -12.73 0.24
C THR A 446 -14.64 -13.18 1.26
N VAL A 447 -14.26 -13.99 2.25
CA VAL A 447 -15.15 -14.42 3.34
C VAL A 447 -15.65 -13.22 4.13
N PHE A 448 -14.74 -12.36 4.60
CA PHE A 448 -15.08 -11.15 5.36
C PHE A 448 -16.11 -10.27 4.64
N TYR A 449 -15.84 -9.92 3.38
CA TYR A 449 -16.76 -9.06 2.62
C TYR A 449 -18.05 -9.80 2.22
N ALA A 450 -18.02 -11.13 2.08
CA ALA A 450 -19.22 -11.90 1.79
C ALA A 450 -20.19 -11.93 2.98
N GLU A 451 -19.67 -12.12 4.19
CA GLU A 451 -20.46 -12.08 5.44
C GLU A 451 -21.07 -10.69 5.62
N LEU A 452 -20.25 -9.65 5.49
CA LEU A 452 -20.67 -8.26 5.59
C LEU A 452 -21.80 -7.90 4.61
N LEU A 453 -21.67 -8.30 3.35
CA LEU A 453 -22.70 -8.07 2.34
C LEU A 453 -23.96 -8.90 2.60
N THR A 454 -23.83 -10.11 3.13
CA THR A 454 -24.97 -10.98 3.46
C THR A 454 -25.77 -10.40 4.63
N GLU A 455 -25.11 -9.92 5.67
CA GLU A 455 -25.76 -9.24 6.80
C GLU A 455 -26.47 -7.97 6.35
N SER A 456 -25.80 -7.15 5.54
CA SER A 456 -26.39 -5.93 4.96
C SER A 456 -27.60 -6.23 4.08
N CYS A 457 -27.55 -7.35 3.33
CA CYS A 457 -28.65 -7.84 2.50
C CYS A 457 -29.88 -8.22 3.33
N ARG A 458 -29.69 -8.93 4.45
CA ARG A 458 -30.77 -9.27 5.39
C ARG A 458 -31.39 -8.02 5.99
N ALA A 459 -30.57 -7.09 6.47
CA ALA A 459 -31.04 -5.81 7.02
C ALA A 459 -31.83 -4.99 6.00
N ALA A 460 -31.39 -4.97 4.74
CA ALA A 460 -32.10 -4.29 3.65
C ALA A 460 -33.45 -4.95 3.31
N ALA A 461 -33.53 -6.28 3.38
CA ALA A 461 -34.78 -7.02 3.15
C ALA A 461 -35.81 -6.75 4.27
N SER A 462 -35.39 -6.74 5.53
CA SER A 462 -36.27 -6.46 6.68
C SER A 462 -36.90 -5.07 6.61
N ARG A 463 -36.17 -4.05 6.15
CA ARG A 463 -36.69 -2.68 5.98
C ARG A 463 -37.82 -2.57 4.95
N LYS A 464 -37.83 -3.43 3.93
CA LYS A 464 -38.92 -3.43 2.92
C LYS A 464 -40.22 -4.01 3.50
N GLY A 465 -40.11 -5.04 4.35
CA GLY A 465 -41.26 -5.68 4.97
C GLY A 465 -42.04 -4.75 5.90
N THR A 466 -41.34 -3.90 6.67
CA THR A 466 -41.99 -2.99 7.63
C THR A 466 -42.56 -1.73 6.99
N GLY A 467 -42.04 -1.30 5.84
CA GLY A 467 -42.55 -0.12 5.12
C GLY A 467 -43.86 -0.37 4.37
N SER A 468 -44.10 -1.62 3.94
CA SER A 468 -45.33 -1.98 3.21
C SER A 468 -46.56 -1.96 4.12
N THR A 469 -46.43 -2.42 5.37
CA THR A 469 -47.56 -2.53 6.30
C THR A 469 -48.01 -1.18 6.86
N MET A 470 -47.12 -0.18 6.97
CA MET A 470 -47.51 1.17 7.42
C MET A 470 -48.12 2.02 6.30
N ALA A 471 -47.81 1.75 5.04
CA ALA A 471 -48.50 2.40 3.92
C ALA A 471 -49.92 1.82 3.70
N GLU A 472 -50.15 0.56 4.06
CA GLU A 472 -51.48 -0.09 3.99
C GLU A 472 -52.37 0.21 5.21
N ALA A 473 -51.82 0.53 6.37
CA ALA A 473 -52.60 0.93 7.55
C ALA A 473 -52.98 2.43 7.57
N ALA A 474 -52.52 3.20 6.59
CA ALA A 474 -52.80 4.63 6.43
C ALA A 474 -53.75 4.92 5.26
N VAL A 475 -54.34 3.87 4.67
CA VAL A 475 -55.44 3.90 3.69
C VAL A 475 -56.61 3.17 4.34
#